data_AF-A0A965V2P9-F1
#
_entry.id   AF-A0A965V2P9-F1
#
_cell.length_a   1.000
_cell.length_b   1.000
_cell.length_c   1.000
_cell.angle_alpha   90.00
_cell.angle_beta   90.00
_cell.angle_gamma   90.00
#
_symmetry.space_group_name_H-M   'P 1'
#
loop_
_entity.id
_entity.type
_entity.pdbx_description
1 polymer ?
#
loop_
_entity_poly.entity_id
_entity_poly.type
_entity_poly.pdbx_seq_one_letter_code
_entity_poly.pdbx_strand_id
1 'polypeptide(L)'
;FIRPNEKPDFTTYSAIMPKQSLYDVNVKLGAITGPYAKERRNAAVQSARMDFSAPDEAPSDLLNKILWHEAKGWGTKYPGVKQALFSPFAIDIPDEDRREKATEKATEKEKAAEKSAAKKARN
;
A
#
# COMPACT_ATOMS: atom_id res chain seq x y z
N PHE A 1 -20.43 13.68 20.39
CA PHE A 1 -21.69 13.98 21.10
C PHE A 1 -21.44 15.10 22.07
N ILE A 2 -22.10 16.25 21.89
CA ILE A 2 -21.98 17.43 22.76
C ILE A 2 -22.65 17.10 24.10
N ARG A 3 -22.01 17.41 25.23
CA ARG A 3 -22.57 17.11 26.56
C ARG A 3 -23.71 18.08 26.92
N PRO A 4 -24.64 17.72 27.82
CA PRO A 4 -25.84 18.52 28.12
C PRO A 4 -25.61 19.99 28.54
N ASN A 5 -24.41 20.38 29.00
CA ASN A 5 -24.09 21.74 29.46
C ASN A 5 -23.04 22.45 28.58
N GLU A 6 -22.77 21.96 27.38
CA GLU A 6 -21.73 22.48 26.51
C GLU A 6 -22.35 23.32 25.39
N LYS A 7 -22.01 24.62 25.33
CA LYS A 7 -22.50 25.53 24.28
C LYS A 7 -21.83 25.16 22.95
N PRO A 8 -22.56 25.13 21.82
CA PRO A 8 -21.95 24.86 20.52
C PRO A 8 -20.87 25.89 20.20
N ASP A 9 -19.68 25.40 19.86
CA ASP A 9 -18.61 26.25 19.34
C ASP A 9 -18.80 26.42 17.83
N PHE A 10 -18.93 27.68 17.40
CA PHE A 10 -19.08 28.07 16.00
C PHE A 10 -17.80 28.69 15.44
N THR A 11 -16.65 28.48 16.09
CA THR A 11 -15.36 28.92 15.55
C THR A 11 -15.17 28.39 14.13
N THR A 12 -14.85 29.29 13.21
CA THR A 12 -14.63 28.93 11.80
C THR A 12 -13.39 28.06 11.69
N TYR A 13 -13.48 26.97 10.94
CA TYR A 13 -12.31 26.17 10.60
C TYR A 13 -11.35 26.98 9.72
N SER A 14 -10.06 26.97 10.07
CA SER A 14 -9.00 27.48 9.22
C SER A 14 -8.34 26.31 8.47
N ALA A 15 -8.21 26.45 7.15
CA ALA A 15 -7.54 25.45 6.33
C ALA A 15 -6.04 25.75 6.26
N ILE A 16 -5.21 24.74 6.52
CA ILE A 16 -3.76 24.84 6.33
C ILE A 16 -3.44 24.45 4.89
N MET A 17 -2.78 25.33 4.16
CA MET A 17 -2.31 25.00 2.81
C MET A 17 -1.15 24.00 2.89
N PRO A 18 -1.24 22.84 2.21
CA PRO A 18 -0.15 21.89 2.20
C PRO A 18 1.07 22.48 1.50
N LYS A 19 2.27 22.13 1.98
CA LYS A 19 3.53 22.52 1.32
C LYS A 19 3.81 21.70 0.07
N GLN A 20 3.19 20.52 -0.02
CA GLN A 20 3.33 19.59 -1.12
C GLN A 20 2.37 19.98 -2.26
N SER A 21 2.90 20.02 -3.48
CA SER A 21 2.10 20.28 -4.68
C SER A 21 1.28 19.04 -5.04
N LEU A 22 0.02 19.25 -5.45
CA LEU A 22 -0.82 18.18 -6.01
C LEU A 22 -0.39 17.76 -7.42
N TYR A 23 0.43 18.57 -8.08
CA TYR A 23 0.94 18.31 -9.43
C TYR A 23 2.36 17.75 -9.42
N ASP A 24 2.93 17.52 -8.23
CA ASP A 24 4.24 16.89 -8.15
C ASP A 24 4.13 15.44 -8.60
N VAL A 25 5.05 15.05 -9.48
CA VAL A 25 5.08 13.71 -10.08
C VAL A 25 6.40 13.04 -9.77
N ASN A 26 6.41 11.71 -9.84
CA ASN A 26 7.63 10.94 -9.64
C ASN A 26 8.76 11.47 -10.53
N VAL A 27 9.93 11.70 -9.91
CA VAL A 27 11.13 12.16 -10.60
C VAL A 27 11.52 11.17 -11.69
N LYS A 28 11.85 11.67 -12.89
CA LYS A 28 12.33 10.84 -13.99
C LYS A 28 13.61 10.10 -13.58
N LEU A 29 13.73 8.81 -13.91
CA LEU A 29 14.83 7.95 -13.49
C LEU A 29 16.23 8.50 -13.83
N GLY A 30 16.37 9.14 -15.00
CA GLY A 30 17.62 9.75 -15.44
C GLY A 30 18.03 11.01 -14.67
N ALA A 31 17.07 11.68 -14.02
CA ALA A 31 17.33 12.87 -13.21
C ALA A 31 17.70 12.54 -11.75
N ILE A 32 17.55 11.28 -11.34
CA ILE A 32 17.92 10.84 -9.98
C ILE A 32 19.44 10.72 -9.93
N THR A 33 20.10 11.59 -9.17
CA THR A 33 21.55 11.61 -8.94
C THR A 33 21.86 11.81 -7.46
N GLY A 34 23.14 11.67 -7.08
CA GLY A 34 23.61 11.90 -5.70
C GLY A 34 23.57 10.67 -4.78
N PRO A 35 23.59 10.87 -3.46
CA PRO A 35 23.60 9.78 -2.49
C PRO A 35 22.30 8.99 -2.55
N TYR A 36 22.41 7.67 -2.39
CA TYR A 36 21.31 6.72 -2.47
C TYR A 36 20.56 6.73 -3.82
N ALA A 37 21.20 7.18 -4.90
CA ALA A 37 20.57 7.27 -6.22
C ALA A 37 20.12 5.89 -6.75
N LYS A 38 20.79 4.80 -6.37
CA LYS A 38 20.41 3.44 -6.79
C LYS A 38 19.09 3.02 -6.15
N GLU A 39 18.98 3.21 -4.84
CA GLU A 39 17.80 2.89 -4.04
C GLU A 39 16.61 3.74 -4.48
N ARG A 40 16.83 5.05 -4.68
CA ARG A 40 15.82 5.97 -5.23
C ARG A 40 15.32 5.57 -6.60
N ARG A 41 16.21 5.17 -7.52
CA ARG A 41 15.82 4.69 -8.85
C ARG A 41 15.01 3.41 -8.75
N ASN A 42 15.43 2.45 -7.92
CA ASN A 42 14.70 1.21 -7.73
C ASN A 42 13.30 1.46 -7.19
N ALA A 43 13.16 2.33 -6.20
CA ALA A 43 11.87 2.70 -5.64
C ALA A 43 10.97 3.44 -6.64
N ALA A 44 11.52 4.33 -7.45
CA ALA A 44 10.77 5.00 -8.51
C ALA A 44 10.27 3.99 -9.56
N VAL A 45 11.08 2.99 -9.94
CA VAL A 45 10.65 1.89 -10.83
C VAL A 45 9.55 1.04 -10.17
N GLN A 46 9.69 0.70 -8.89
CA GLN A 46 8.70 -0.09 -8.16
C GLN A 46 7.38 0.66 -8.06
N SER A 47 7.40 1.93 -7.63
CA SER A 47 6.21 2.79 -7.55
C SER A 47 5.52 2.91 -8.91
N ALA A 48 6.28 3.11 -10.00
CA ALA A 48 5.70 3.19 -11.34
C ALA A 48 5.02 1.90 -11.83
N ARG A 49 5.34 0.74 -11.22
CA ARG A 49 4.75 -0.56 -11.55
C ARG A 49 3.56 -0.94 -10.65
N MET A 50 3.30 -0.17 -9.60
CA MET A 50 2.18 -0.43 -8.69
C MET A 50 0.85 -0.14 -9.37
N ASP A 51 -0.17 -0.89 -8.98
CA ASP A 51 -1.55 -0.63 -9.39
C ASP A 51 -2.17 0.43 -8.47
N PHE A 52 -2.59 1.55 -9.06
CA PHE A 52 -3.31 2.63 -8.39
C PHE A 52 -4.71 2.84 -8.99
N SER A 53 -5.19 1.89 -9.80
CA SER A 53 -6.48 2.00 -10.50
C SER A 53 -7.68 1.89 -9.55
N ALA A 54 -7.51 1.19 -8.43
CA ALA A 54 -8.54 1.02 -7.40
C ALA A 54 -7.98 1.35 -6.00
N PRO A 55 -8.84 1.76 -5.06
CA PRO A 55 -8.47 1.90 -3.65
C PRO A 55 -7.91 0.58 -3.11
N ASP A 56 -6.85 0.67 -2.29
CA ASP A 56 -6.18 -0.47 -1.64
C ASP A 56 -5.53 -1.50 -2.60
N GLU A 57 -5.44 -1.18 -3.89
CA GLU A 57 -4.84 -2.05 -4.90
C GLU A 57 -3.32 -1.87 -5.05
N ALA A 58 -2.73 -0.94 -4.31
CA ALA A 58 -1.27 -0.81 -4.22
C ALA A 58 -0.71 -1.73 -3.12
N PRO A 59 0.47 -2.36 -3.31
CA PRO A 59 1.13 -3.12 -2.26
C PRO A 59 1.54 -2.16 -1.13
N SER A 60 0.80 -2.20 -0.02
CA SER A 60 0.83 -1.19 1.04
C SER A 60 2.17 -1.19 1.78
N ASP A 61 2.72 -2.37 2.11
CA ASP A 61 4.01 -2.49 2.78
C ASP A 61 5.16 -1.91 1.95
N LEU A 62 5.17 -2.21 0.64
CA LEU A 62 6.20 -1.74 -0.27
C LEU A 62 6.08 -0.22 -0.47
N LEU A 63 4.86 0.28 -0.70
CA LEU A 63 4.58 1.70 -0.87
C LEU A 63 4.98 2.49 0.39
N ASN A 64 4.61 2.02 1.58
CA ASN A 64 4.95 2.67 2.85
C ASN A 64 6.46 2.73 3.10
N LYS A 65 7.20 1.69 2.73
CA LYS A 65 8.68 1.72 2.81
C LYS A 65 9.26 2.80 1.89
N ILE A 66 8.78 2.90 0.65
CA ILE A 66 9.24 3.92 -0.30
C ILE A 66 8.97 5.32 0.26
N LEU A 67 7.75 5.59 0.72
CA LEU A 67 7.34 6.89 1.27
C LEU A 67 8.13 7.25 2.53
N TRP A 68 8.41 6.28 3.41
CA TRP A 68 9.23 6.50 4.59
C TRP A 68 10.64 6.98 4.23
N HIS A 69 11.30 6.30 3.29
CA HIS A 69 12.66 6.66 2.88
C HIS A 69 12.71 7.96 2.08
N GLU A 70 11.65 8.31 1.36
CA GLU A 70 11.53 9.60 0.72
C GLU A 70 11.41 10.73 1.75
N ALA A 71 10.51 10.59 2.73
CA ALA A 71 10.23 11.64 3.71
C ALA A 71 11.30 11.77 4.80
N LYS A 72 11.92 10.66 5.23
CA LYS A 72 12.91 10.62 6.33
C LYS A 72 14.35 10.55 5.84
N GLY A 73 14.57 10.12 4.60
CA GLY A 73 15.88 9.88 4.03
C GLY A 73 16.20 8.39 3.90
N TRP A 74 16.99 8.09 2.88
CA TRP A 74 17.34 6.73 2.46
C TRP A 74 18.32 6.01 3.40
N GLY A 75 19.00 6.75 4.30
CA GLY A 75 19.82 6.18 5.36
C GLY A 75 19.04 5.78 6.63
N THR A 76 17.76 6.15 6.74
CA THR A 76 16.96 5.93 7.95
C THR A 76 16.29 4.57 7.91
N LYS A 77 16.52 3.74 8.93
CA LYS A 77 15.89 2.41 9.03
C LYS A 77 14.36 2.52 9.09
N TYR A 78 13.67 1.69 8.31
CA TYR A 78 12.21 1.56 8.38
C TYR A 78 11.80 0.96 9.74
N PRO A 79 10.83 1.58 10.45
CA PRO A 79 10.39 1.08 11.75
C PRO A 79 9.67 -0.27 11.59
N GLY A 80 10.03 -1.25 12.43
CA GLY A 80 9.29 -2.50 12.53
C GLY A 80 7.98 -2.33 13.32
N VAL A 81 7.01 -3.21 13.07
CA VAL A 81 5.77 -3.28 13.85
C VAL A 81 6.12 -3.75 15.26
N LYS A 82 5.94 -2.90 16.27
CA LYS A 82 6.30 -3.22 17.66
C LYS A 82 5.24 -4.05 18.38
N GLN A 83 3.96 -3.80 18.10
CA GLN A 83 2.82 -4.52 18.68
C GLN A 83 1.64 -4.49 17.70
N ALA A 84 1.13 -5.65 17.31
CA ALA A 84 -0.15 -5.78 16.61
C ALA A 84 -1.20 -6.16 17.66
N LEU A 85 -1.97 -5.18 18.14
CA LEU A 85 -2.93 -5.37 19.23
C LEU A 85 -4.11 -6.28 18.83
N PHE A 86 -4.32 -6.50 17.53
CA PHE A 86 -5.43 -7.28 16.98
C PHE A 86 -4.99 -8.10 15.78
N SER A 87 -4.38 -9.28 16.02
CA SER A 87 -4.50 -10.50 15.18
C SER A 87 -3.22 -11.36 15.26
N PRO A 88 -3.30 -12.61 15.76
CA PRO A 88 -2.16 -13.55 15.76
C PRO A 88 -1.75 -14.04 14.36
N PHE A 89 -2.43 -13.63 13.28
CA PHE A 89 -2.11 -14.04 11.90
C PHE A 89 -1.72 -12.88 10.95
N ALA A 90 -1.70 -11.63 11.45
CA ALA A 90 -1.43 -10.46 10.60
C ALA A 90 0.06 -10.09 10.48
N ILE A 91 0.95 -10.73 11.26
CA ILE A 91 2.30 -10.22 11.50
C ILE A 91 3.30 -10.58 10.38
N ASP A 92 3.12 -11.68 9.63
CA ASP A 92 4.23 -12.25 8.84
C ASP A 92 3.93 -12.61 7.38
N ILE A 93 2.88 -12.08 6.76
CA ILE A 93 2.70 -12.24 5.30
C ILE A 93 2.95 -10.89 4.63
N PRO A 94 4.12 -10.69 3.98
CA PRO A 94 4.33 -9.58 3.07
C PRO A 94 3.18 -9.48 2.07
N ASP A 95 2.76 -8.27 1.71
CA ASP A 95 1.66 -8.07 0.75
C ASP A 95 1.84 -8.83 -0.59
N GLU A 96 3.09 -9.05 -1.01
CA GLU A 96 3.45 -9.83 -2.19
C GLU A 96 2.99 -11.30 -2.05
N ASP A 97 3.35 -11.96 -0.95
CA ASP A 97 2.91 -13.32 -0.60
C ASP A 97 1.39 -13.41 -0.42
N ARG A 98 0.72 -12.32 0.02
CA ARG A 98 -0.75 -12.28 0.13
C ARG A 98 -1.41 -12.32 -1.25
N ARG A 99 -0.85 -11.63 -2.24
CA ARG A 99 -1.36 -11.64 -3.63
C ARG A 99 -1.11 -12.96 -4.33
N GLU A 100 0.09 -13.53 -4.21
CA GLU A 100 0.41 -14.84 -4.78
C GLU A 100 -0.52 -15.94 -4.25
N LYS A 101 -0.78 -15.95 -2.94
CA LYS A 101 -1.74 -16.90 -2.34
C LYS A 101 -3.18 -16.68 -2.83
N ALA A 102 -3.55 -15.44 -3.19
CA ALA A 102 -4.88 -15.13 -3.70
C ALA A 102 -5.04 -15.60 -5.16
N THR A 103 -4.02 -15.40 -6.00
CA THR A 103 -4.01 -15.84 -7.40
C THR A 103 -3.97 -17.38 -7.49
N GLU A 104 -3.15 -18.05 -6.68
CA GLU A 104 -3.12 -19.52 -6.60
C GLU A 104 -4.51 -20.10 -6.27
N LYS A 105 -5.16 -19.58 -5.22
CA LYS A 105 -6.51 -20.01 -4.81
C LYS A 105 -7.56 -19.76 -5.88
N ALA A 106 -7.46 -18.69 -6.65
CA ALA A 106 -8.37 -18.41 -7.75
C ALA A 106 -8.21 -19.47 -8.86
N THR A 107 -6.97 -19.78 -9.24
CA THR A 107 -6.69 -20.81 -10.27
C THR A 107 -7.09 -22.22 -9.84
N GLU A 108 -6.95 -22.56 -8.55
CA GLU A 108 -7.42 -23.85 -8.02
C GLU A 108 -8.94 -23.97 -8.05
N LYS A 109 -9.67 -22.90 -7.67
CA LYS A 109 -11.13 -22.85 -7.77
C LYS A 109 -11.61 -23.04 -9.20
N GLU A 110 -10.95 -22.40 -10.15
CA GLU A 110 -11.30 -22.49 -11.57
C GLU A 110 -11.08 -23.92 -12.10
N LYS A 111 -9.95 -24.54 -11.78
CA LYS A 111 -9.66 -25.95 -12.13
C LYS A 111 -10.61 -26.94 -11.45
N ALA A 112 -11.04 -26.66 -10.21
CA ALA A 112 -12.00 -27.49 -9.50
C ALA A 112 -13.42 -27.36 -10.10
N ALA A 113 -13.82 -26.16 -10.51
CA ALA A 113 -15.08 -25.90 -11.19
C ALA A 113 -15.13 -26.64 -12.54
N GLU A 114 -14.06 -26.58 -13.32
CA GLU A 114 -13.95 -27.24 -14.62
C GLU A 114 -13.98 -28.77 -14.51
N LYS A 115 -13.27 -29.34 -13.53
CA LYS A 115 -13.36 -30.78 -13.22
C LYS A 115 -14.76 -31.21 -12.77
N SER A 116 -15.47 -30.37 -12.01
CA SER A 116 -16.85 -30.67 -11.59
C SER A 116 -17.82 -30.64 -12.77
N ALA A 117 -17.64 -29.71 -13.71
CA ALA A 117 -18.43 -29.60 -14.93
C ALA A 117 -18.19 -30.79 -15.88
N ALA A 118 -16.93 -31.19 -16.06
CA ALA A 118 -16.57 -32.35 -16.87
C ALA A 118 -17.08 -33.68 -16.29
N LYS A 119 -17.14 -33.80 -14.96
CA LYS A 119 -17.72 -34.98 -14.29
C LYS A 119 -19.25 -35.03 -14.41
N LYS A 120 -19.92 -33.87 -14.43
CA LYS A 120 -21.37 -33.75 -14.60
C LYS A 120 -21.84 -34.01 -16.04
N ALA A 121 -20.99 -33.79 -17.03
CA ALA A 121 -21.28 -34.09 -18.44
C ALA A 121 -21.05 -35.57 -18.82
N ARG A 122 -20.52 -36.39 -17.90
CA ARG A 122 -20.17 -37.80 -18.10
C ARG A 122 -21.12 -38.79 -17.41
N ASN A 123 -22.09 -38.28 -16.66
CA ASN A 123 -23.23 -38.99 -16.06
C ASN A 123 -24.51 -38.59 -16.77
#